data_AF-A0AAE0SEI9-F1
#
_entry.id   AF-A0AAE0SEI9-F1
#
_cell.length_a   1.000
_cell.length_b   1.000
_cell.length_c   1.000
_cell.angle_alpha   90.00
_cell.angle_beta   90.00
_cell.angle_gamma   90.00
#
_symmetry.space_group_name_H-M   'P 1'
#
loop_
_entity.id
_entity.type
_entity.pdbx_description
1 polymer ?
#
loop_
_entity_poly.entity_id
_entity_poly.type
_entity_poly.pdbx_seq_one_letter_code
_entity_poly.pdbx_strand_id
1 'polypeptide(L)'
;MNGTCRDTLGNFNESVFALWTCSLCYSYLFPNGHYKPSMNLDKPSLIPFGNPVGNLSSYNAVYPDIKSETSLKIACVSLDGKDCQRWKSCCRSAVQCCERQLMMQSGPQSGGKLCPRTWDGWGCFDDTSPSQTVSIRCPSFIKYGNEH
;
A
#
# COMPACT_ATOMS: atom_id res chain seq x y z
N MET A 1 10.35 13.01 13.76
CA MET A 1 8.92 13.31 13.99
C MET A 1 8.24 12.00 14.33
N ASN A 2 7.61 11.86 15.51
CA ASN A 2 6.89 10.64 15.92
C ASN A 2 5.45 10.66 15.39
N GLY A 3 5.28 10.68 14.07
CA GLY A 3 3.95 10.63 13.46
C GLY A 3 3.63 9.22 12.93
N THR A 4 2.34 8.92 12.85
CA THR A 4 1.82 7.68 12.26
C THR A 4 1.08 7.99 10.96
N CYS A 5 1.08 7.03 10.05
CA CYS A 5 0.36 7.06 8.79
C CYS A 5 -0.85 6.14 8.84
N ARG A 6 -1.99 6.62 8.35
CA ARG A 6 -3.28 5.97 8.38
C ARG A 6 -3.64 5.35 7.03
N ASP A 7 -4.10 4.11 7.07
CA ASP A 7 -4.85 3.48 5.98
C ASP A 7 -6.26 3.06 6.46
N THR A 8 -6.96 2.25 5.66
CA THR A 8 -8.30 1.72 5.99
C THR A 8 -8.31 0.75 7.18
N LEU A 9 -7.17 0.16 7.54
CA LEU A 9 -7.01 -0.86 8.58
C LEU A 9 -6.48 -0.29 9.89
N GLY A 10 -5.75 0.82 9.86
CA GLY A 10 -5.29 1.46 11.09
C GLY A 10 -4.23 2.53 10.91
N ASN A 11 -3.51 2.79 12.00
CA ASN A 11 -2.39 3.73 12.05
C ASN A 11 -1.09 2.93 12.26
N PHE A 12 -0.08 3.24 11.45
CA PHE A 12 1.20 2.56 11.45
C PHE A 12 2.34 3.58 11.51
N ASN A 13 3.49 3.19 12.05
CA ASN A 13 4.71 3.98 11.82
C ASN A 13 5.10 3.93 10.33
N GLU A 14 5.87 4.90 9.87
CA GLU A 14 6.23 5.07 8.45
C GLU A 14 6.79 3.79 7.81
N SER A 15 7.75 3.13 8.48
CA SER A 15 8.40 1.92 7.95
C SER A 15 7.42 0.75 7.81
N VAL A 16 6.57 0.53 8.82
CA VAL A 16 5.54 -0.52 8.79
C VAL A 16 4.48 -0.19 7.75
N PHE A 17 4.06 1.09 7.67
CA PHE A 17 3.10 1.57 6.67
C PHE A 17 3.59 1.27 5.25
N ALA A 18 4.86 1.55 4.94
CA ALA A 18 5.44 1.30 3.63
C ALA A 18 5.38 -0.19 3.26
N LEU A 19 5.81 -1.08 4.17
CA LEU A 19 5.77 -2.52 3.94
C LEU A 19 4.33 -3.04 3.81
N TRP A 20 3.44 -2.56 4.67
CA TRP A 20 2.04 -2.98 4.74
C TRP A 20 1.28 -2.59 3.48
N THR A 21 1.33 -1.32 3.10
CA THR A 21 0.66 -0.81 1.90
C THR A 21 1.27 -1.39 0.62
N CYS A 22 2.56 -1.70 0.59
CA CYS A 22 3.15 -2.44 -0.53
C CYS A 22 2.62 -3.86 -0.68
N SER A 23 2.38 -4.57 0.43
CA SER A 23 1.73 -5.88 0.41
C SER A 23 0.27 -5.78 -0.03
N LEU A 24 -0.47 -4.75 0.41
CA LEU A 24 -1.84 -4.49 -0.03
C LEU A 24 -1.90 -4.15 -1.52
N CYS A 25 -1.02 -3.26 -2.01
CA CYS A 25 -0.88 -2.92 -3.42
C CYS A 25 -0.73 -4.17 -4.28
N TYR A 26 0.07 -5.14 -3.82
CA TYR A 26 0.25 -6.40 -4.52
C TYR A 26 -1.08 -7.18 -4.63
N SER A 27 -1.77 -7.32 -3.50
CA SER A 27 -3.05 -8.04 -3.40
C SER A 27 -4.15 -7.38 -4.24
N TYR A 28 -4.25 -6.04 -4.19
CA TYR A 28 -5.27 -5.27 -4.89
C TYR A 28 -5.05 -5.20 -6.40
N LEU A 29 -3.81 -5.07 -6.85
CA LEU A 29 -3.52 -5.00 -8.29
C LEU A 29 -3.67 -6.36 -8.97
N PHE A 30 -3.53 -7.46 -8.22
CA PHE A 30 -3.44 -8.79 -8.79
C PHE A 30 -4.33 -9.85 -8.10
N PRO A 31 -5.65 -9.63 -8.02
CA PRO A 31 -6.55 -10.49 -7.24
C PRO A 31 -6.70 -11.92 -7.80
N ASN A 32 -6.51 -12.13 -9.11
CA ASN A 32 -6.86 -13.38 -9.81
C ASN A 32 -5.65 -14.11 -10.42
N GLY A 33 -4.46 -14.02 -9.80
CA GLY A 33 -3.26 -14.69 -10.31
C GLY A 33 -2.92 -15.97 -9.56
N HIS A 34 -3.15 -17.14 -10.17
CA HIS A 34 -2.79 -18.46 -9.62
C HIS A 34 -1.29 -18.63 -9.29
N TYR A 35 -0.42 -17.67 -9.64
CA TYR A 35 1.03 -17.73 -9.43
C TYR A 35 1.60 -16.54 -8.66
N LYS A 36 0.75 -15.75 -7.99
CA LYS A 36 1.13 -14.48 -7.37
C LYS A 36 1.19 -14.61 -5.84
N PRO A 37 2.25 -14.09 -5.18
CA PRO A 37 2.37 -14.05 -3.74
C PRO A 37 1.13 -13.54 -3.02
N SER A 38 0.73 -14.23 -1.96
CA SER A 38 -0.34 -13.79 -1.07
C SER A 38 0.21 -12.85 0.01
N MET A 39 -0.55 -11.85 0.41
CA MET A 39 -0.21 -11.05 1.58
C MET A 39 -0.46 -11.85 2.87
N ASN A 40 0.46 -11.74 3.82
CA ASN A 40 0.23 -12.17 5.19
C ASN A 40 -0.68 -11.14 5.89
N LEU A 41 -1.79 -11.58 6.50
CA LEU A 41 -2.74 -10.68 7.17
C LEU A 41 -2.26 -10.22 8.55
N ASP A 42 -1.29 -10.90 9.15
CA ASP A 42 -0.73 -10.56 10.46
C ASP A 42 0.59 -9.78 10.36
N LYS A 43 1.25 -9.81 9.20
CA LYS A 43 2.57 -9.22 8.98
C LYS A 43 2.62 -8.49 7.64
N PRO A 44 3.39 -7.40 7.50
CA PRO A 44 3.52 -6.66 6.25
C PRO A 44 4.44 -7.40 5.26
N SER A 45 4.11 -8.62 4.88
CA SER A 45 4.95 -9.48 4.05
C SER A 45 4.15 -10.22 2.98
N LEU A 46 4.88 -10.61 1.93
CA LEU A 46 4.40 -11.42 0.82
C LEU A 46 4.87 -12.86 1.00
N ILE A 47 4.00 -13.81 0.66
CA ILE A 47 4.23 -15.26 0.70
C ILE A 47 4.27 -15.75 -0.74
N PRO A 48 5.45 -16.08 -1.31
CA PRO A 48 5.58 -16.49 -2.71
C PRO A 48 4.77 -17.75 -3.07
N PHE A 49 4.19 -17.79 -4.28
CA PHE A 49 3.52 -18.98 -4.83
C PHE A 49 4.53 -19.94 -5.49
N GLY A 50 4.37 -21.25 -5.32
CA GLY A 50 5.22 -22.28 -5.95
C GLY A 50 5.73 -23.40 -5.02
N ASN A 51 5.39 -23.39 -3.73
CA ASN A 51 5.71 -24.49 -2.81
C ASN A 51 4.41 -25.07 -2.21
N PRO A 52 4.27 -26.41 -2.14
CA PRO A 52 3.05 -27.05 -1.65
C PRO A 52 2.76 -26.62 -0.20
N VAL A 53 1.47 -26.42 0.09
CA VAL A 53 0.85 -25.87 1.31
C VAL A 53 1.01 -26.80 2.54
N GLY A 54 2.12 -27.54 2.64
CA GLY A 54 2.32 -28.62 3.60
C GLY A 54 3.33 -28.39 4.71
N ASN A 55 4.11 -27.29 4.70
CA ASN A 55 5.08 -27.04 5.78
C ASN A 55 5.42 -25.54 5.92
N LEU A 56 4.66 -24.80 6.75
CA LEU A 56 4.85 -23.37 7.02
C LEU A 56 6.16 -23.03 7.76
N SER A 57 6.99 -24.02 8.06
CA SER A 57 8.10 -23.93 9.02
C SER A 57 9.43 -23.42 8.44
N SER A 58 9.56 -23.22 7.11
CA SER A 58 10.87 -22.92 6.49
C SER A 58 10.85 -21.99 5.27
N TYR A 59 9.77 -21.24 5.00
CA TYR A 59 9.70 -20.36 3.82
C TYR A 59 9.74 -18.88 4.19
N ASN A 60 10.73 -18.16 3.67
CA ASN A 60 11.02 -16.76 4.01
C ASN A 60 9.94 -15.83 3.45
N ALA A 61 9.02 -15.39 4.31
CA ALA A 61 8.16 -14.26 4.01
C ALA A 61 9.00 -13.05 3.57
N VAL A 62 8.59 -12.37 2.52
CA VAL A 62 9.35 -11.25 1.93
C VAL A 62 8.72 -9.96 2.38
N TYR A 63 9.49 -9.09 3.03
CA TYR A 63 9.06 -7.73 3.31
C TYR A 63 9.28 -6.88 2.05
N PRO A 64 8.21 -6.34 1.44
CA PRO A 64 8.30 -5.60 0.18
C PRO A 64 8.85 -4.19 0.38
N ASP A 65 10.12 -4.10 0.74
CA ASP A 65 10.84 -2.84 0.88
C ASP A 65 11.25 -2.30 -0.49
N ILE A 66 10.65 -1.18 -0.90
CA ILE A 66 10.97 -0.51 -2.16
C ILE A 66 12.37 0.12 -2.20
N LYS A 67 13.04 0.25 -1.04
CA LYS A 67 14.41 0.75 -0.92
C LYS A 67 15.45 -0.39 -1.06
N SER A 68 15.01 -1.65 -0.99
CA SER A 68 15.86 -2.84 -1.06
C SER A 68 15.79 -3.50 -2.45
N GLU A 69 16.91 -3.50 -3.19
CA GLU A 69 16.97 -4.18 -4.48
C GLU A 69 16.65 -5.67 -4.40
N THR A 70 17.10 -6.33 -3.33
CA THR A 70 16.84 -7.76 -3.09
C THR A 70 15.34 -8.01 -2.89
N SER A 71 14.69 -7.20 -2.04
CA SER A 71 13.24 -7.32 -1.81
C SER A 71 12.44 -7.07 -3.09
N LEU A 72 12.84 -6.06 -3.88
CA LEU A 72 12.23 -5.77 -5.17
C LEU A 72 12.38 -6.91 -6.18
N LYS A 73 13.57 -7.53 -6.27
CA LYS A 73 13.82 -8.67 -7.16
C LYS A 73 12.92 -9.85 -6.81
N ILE A 74 12.80 -10.17 -5.52
CA ILE A 74 11.97 -11.29 -5.07
C ILE A 74 10.48 -10.98 -5.26
N ALA A 75 10.01 -9.79 -4.89
CA ALA A 75 8.60 -9.42 -5.04
C ALA A 75 8.15 -9.36 -6.51
N CYS A 76 9.03 -8.92 -7.42
CA CYS A 76 8.73 -8.88 -8.85
C CYS A 76 8.97 -10.20 -9.59
N VAL A 77 9.48 -11.26 -8.96
CA VAL A 77 9.85 -12.50 -9.67
C VAL A 77 8.68 -13.16 -10.41
N SER A 78 7.46 -12.98 -9.89
CA SER A 78 6.22 -13.52 -10.46
C SER A 78 5.41 -12.50 -11.28
N LEU A 79 5.94 -11.29 -11.46
CA LEU A 79 5.30 -10.21 -12.22
C LEU A 79 6.05 -9.97 -13.52
N ASP A 80 5.32 -9.71 -14.61
CA ASP A 80 5.95 -9.17 -15.81
C ASP A 80 6.48 -7.74 -15.56
N GLY A 81 7.25 -7.22 -16.50
CA GLY A 81 7.85 -5.88 -16.37
C GLY A 81 6.81 -4.78 -16.15
N LYS A 82 5.63 -4.85 -16.76
CA LYS A 82 4.58 -3.84 -16.62
C LYS A 82 3.88 -3.95 -15.28
N ASP A 83 3.52 -5.15 -14.86
CA ASP A 83 2.90 -5.42 -13.55
C ASP A 83 3.86 -5.06 -12.39
N CYS A 84 5.15 -5.39 -12.51
CA CYS A 84 6.16 -4.99 -11.52
C CYS A 84 6.26 -3.45 -11.40
N GLN A 85 6.18 -2.71 -12.51
CA GLN A 85 6.17 -1.24 -12.46
C GLN A 85 4.88 -0.68 -11.85
N ARG A 86 3.72 -1.27 -12.17
CA ARG A 86 2.44 -0.88 -11.56
C ARG A 86 2.46 -1.07 -10.05
N TRP A 87 2.95 -2.21 -9.58
CA TRP A 87 3.11 -2.47 -8.15
C TRP A 87 4.07 -1.48 -7.47
N LYS A 88 5.26 -1.25 -8.04
CA LYS A 88 6.21 -0.24 -7.55
C LYS A 88 5.59 1.16 -7.50
N SER A 89 4.80 1.53 -8.50
CA SER A 89 4.11 2.81 -8.53
C SER A 89 3.05 2.92 -7.43
N CYS A 90 2.26 1.87 -7.19
CA CYS A 90 1.30 1.84 -6.09
C CYS A 90 1.99 2.02 -4.72
N CYS A 91 3.07 1.27 -4.48
CA CYS A 91 3.91 1.42 -3.29
C CYS A 91 4.39 2.86 -3.08
N ARG A 92 4.93 3.49 -4.14
CA ARG A 92 5.44 4.87 -4.06
C ARG A 92 4.31 5.86 -3.76
N SER A 93 3.15 5.70 -4.39
CA SER A 93 1.98 6.54 -4.11
C SER A 93 1.51 6.42 -2.66
N ALA A 94 1.53 5.21 -2.09
CA ALA A 94 1.21 5.01 -0.67
C ALA A 94 2.23 5.69 0.25
N VAL A 95 3.55 5.51 -0.01
CA VAL A 95 4.61 6.17 0.77
C VAL A 95 4.50 7.69 0.69
N GLN A 96 4.25 8.25 -0.50
CA GLN A 96 4.00 9.68 -0.68
C GLN A 96 2.76 10.16 0.09
N CYS A 97 1.72 9.31 0.18
CA CYS A 97 0.56 9.62 1.02
C CYS A 97 0.95 9.71 2.50
N CYS A 98 1.76 8.76 3.00
CA CYS A 98 2.27 8.79 4.36
C CYS A 98 3.10 10.06 4.63
N GLU A 99 4.01 10.42 3.73
CA GLU A 99 4.76 11.68 3.80
C GLU A 99 3.82 12.90 3.89
N ARG A 100 2.80 12.97 3.03
CA ARG A 100 1.79 14.03 3.06
C ARG A 100 1.03 14.06 4.39
N GLN A 101 0.62 12.92 4.91
CA GLN A 101 -0.08 12.82 6.20
C GLN A 101 0.78 13.36 7.36
N LEU A 102 2.09 13.11 7.33
CA LEU A 102 3.04 13.57 8.35
C LEU A 102 3.37 15.07 8.23
N MET A 103 3.37 15.63 7.01
CA MET A 103 3.67 17.03 6.75
C MET A 103 2.48 17.96 7.05
N MET A 104 1.26 17.48 6.85
CA MET A 104 0.06 18.25 7.14
C MET A 104 -0.06 18.47 8.65
N GLN A 105 -0.10 19.73 9.07
CA GLN A 105 -0.41 20.07 10.46
C GLN A 105 -1.74 19.41 10.86
N SER A 106 -1.87 19.04 12.13
CA SER A 106 -3.15 18.58 12.69
C SER A 106 -4.24 19.56 12.26
N GLY A 107 -5.35 19.06 11.70
CA GLY A 107 -6.45 19.90 11.20
C GLY A 107 -6.85 20.97 12.21
N PRO A 108 -7.49 22.07 11.76
CA PRO A 108 -7.70 23.26 12.59
C PRO A 108 -8.25 22.89 13.97
N GLN A 109 -7.67 23.48 15.02
CA GLN A 109 -8.06 23.30 16.44
C GLN A 109 -9.53 23.65 16.74
N SER A 110 -10.28 24.08 15.73
CA SER A 110 -11.73 24.23 15.75
C SER A 110 -12.37 22.85 15.94
N GLY A 111 -13.00 22.63 17.09
CA GLY A 111 -13.58 21.36 17.57
C GLY A 111 -14.75 20.78 16.75
N GLY A 112 -14.67 20.82 15.42
CA GLY A 112 -15.54 20.09 14.50
C GLY A 112 -15.01 18.68 14.24
N LYS A 113 -15.92 17.71 14.08
CA LYS A 113 -15.57 16.34 13.68
C LYS A 113 -15.09 16.38 12.23
N LEU A 114 -13.87 15.93 11.93
CA LEU A 114 -13.36 15.73 10.57
C LEU A 114 -13.33 14.25 10.23
N CYS A 115 -13.50 13.91 8.95
CA CYS A 115 -13.09 12.62 8.42
C CYS A 115 -11.56 12.63 8.33
N PRO A 116 -10.84 11.74 9.04
CA PRO A 116 -9.38 11.78 9.08
C PRO A 116 -8.78 11.36 7.73
N ARG A 117 -7.70 12.05 7.35
CA ARG A 117 -6.85 11.71 6.21
C ARG A 117 -6.48 10.22 6.18
N THR A 118 -6.34 9.65 4.99
CA THR A 118 -6.10 8.20 4.82
C THR A 118 -5.54 7.84 3.46
N TRP A 119 -4.79 6.74 3.42
CA TRP A 119 -4.65 5.92 2.23
C TRP A 119 -5.82 4.93 2.14
N ASP A 120 -6.48 4.82 1.00
CA ASP A 120 -7.63 3.90 0.84
C ASP A 120 -7.28 2.58 0.13
N GLY A 121 -6.03 2.42 -0.30
CA GLY A 121 -5.58 1.33 -1.17
C GLY A 121 -5.26 1.76 -2.60
N TRP A 122 -5.79 2.91 -3.04
CA TRP A 122 -5.64 3.45 -4.38
C TRP A 122 -5.14 4.89 -4.36
N GLY A 123 -5.58 5.71 -3.41
CA GLY A 123 -5.24 7.11 -3.33
C GLY A 123 -5.20 7.67 -1.93
N CYS A 124 -4.75 8.91 -1.86
CA CYS A 124 -4.57 9.65 -0.64
C CYS A 124 -5.68 10.69 -0.47
N PHE A 125 -6.38 10.62 0.64
CA PHE A 125 -7.41 11.56 1.03
C PHE A 125 -6.94 12.40 2.21
N ASP A 126 -7.20 13.70 2.15
CA ASP A 126 -6.92 14.65 3.23
C ASP A 126 -8.05 14.66 4.26
N ASP A 127 -7.82 15.36 5.38
CA ASP A 127 -8.87 15.64 6.34
C ASP A 127 -10.02 16.37 5.62
N THR A 128 -11.21 15.80 5.73
CA THR A 128 -12.39 16.28 5.00
C THR A 128 -13.49 16.65 6.00
N SER A 129 -14.17 17.78 5.79
CA SER A 129 -15.29 18.14 6.66
C SER A 129 -16.51 17.24 6.40
N PRO A 130 -17.38 17.02 7.41
CA PRO A 130 -18.60 16.27 7.22
C PRO A 130 -19.44 16.87 6.09
N SER A 131 -20.16 16.01 5.38
CA SER A 131 -21.03 16.40 4.27
C SER A 131 -20.30 17.02 3.06
N GLN A 132 -18.97 16.92 2.97
CA GLN A 132 -18.22 17.25 1.77
C GLN A 132 -17.92 16.01 0.93
N THR A 133 -17.92 16.19 -0.40
CA THR A 133 -17.43 15.20 -1.36
C THR A 133 -16.05 15.63 -1.82
N VAL A 134 -15.08 14.74 -1.69
CA VAL A 134 -13.73 14.91 -2.21
C VAL A 134 -13.49 13.89 -3.33
N SER A 135 -12.73 14.29 -4.35
CA SER A 135 -12.41 13.44 -5.48
C SER A 135 -10.93 13.51 -5.78
N ILE A 136 -10.37 12.36 -6.14
CA ILE A 136 -9.00 12.22 -6.60
C ILE A 136 -9.00 11.69 -8.02
N ARG A 137 -7.92 11.92 -8.76
CA ARG A 137 -7.75 11.28 -10.07
C ARG A 137 -7.45 9.80 -9.88
N CYS A 138 -7.99 8.99 -10.78
CA CYS A 138 -7.64 7.58 -10.85
C CYS A 138 -6.11 7.43 -11.00
N PRO A 139 -5.46 6.63 -10.17
CA PRO A 139 -4.02 6.43 -10.25
C PRO A 139 -3.61 5.68 -11.52
N SER A 140 -2.48 6.08 -12.10
CA SER A 140 -1.95 5.51 -13.34
C SER A 140 -1.48 4.05 -13.23
N PHE A 141 -1.30 3.54 -12.01
CA PHE A 141 -0.91 2.16 -11.78
C PHE A 141 -2.08 1.16 -11.88
N ILE A 142 -3.32 1.66 -11.96
CA ILE A 142 -4.49 0.84 -12.26
C ILE A 142 -4.51 0.57 -13.77
N LYS A 143 -4.77 -0.69 -14.17
CA LYS A 143 -4.63 -1.16 -15.57
C LYS A 143 -5.40 -0.30 -16.60
N TYR A 144 -6.48 0.34 -16.17
CA TYR A 144 -7.34 1.23 -16.97
C TYR A 144 -7.61 2.58 -16.28
N GLY A 145 -6.75 2.99 -15.34
CA GLY A 145 -6.96 4.21 -14.55
C GLY A 145 -6.85 5.52 -15.33
N ASN A 146 -6.32 5.47 -16.55
CA ASN A 146 -6.03 6.66 -17.38
C ASN A 146 -6.86 6.72 -18.68
N GLU A 147 -7.94 5.95 -18.82
CA GLU A 147 -8.73 5.86 -20.07
C GLU A 147 -9.85 6.92 -20.19
N HIS A 148 -9.56 8.18 -19.85
CA HIS A 148 -10.51 9.29 -19.97
C HIS A 148 -9.90 10.47 -20.74
#